data_AF-A0A830EMF8-F1
#
_entry.id   AF-A0A830EMF8-F1
#
_cell.length_a   1.000
_cell.length_b   1.000
_cell.length_c   1.000
_cell.angle_alpha   90.00
_cell.angle_beta   90.00
_cell.angle_gamma   90.00
#
_symmetry.space_group_name_H-M   'P 1'
#
loop_
_entity.id
_entity.type
_entity.pdbx_description
1 polymer ?
#
loop_
_entity_poly.entity_id
_entity_poly.type
_entity_poly.pdbx_seq_one_letter_code
_entity_poly.pdbx_strand_id
1 'polypeptide(L)' 'MTTSNDGGASDDTTHTSIEVDRDVWRHLRSDAVADGKNVSEKLQEVLEDYYDLD' A
#
# COMPACT_ATOMS: atom_id res chain seq x y z
N MET A 1 16.97 -13.92 -11.64
CA MET A 1 16.30 -12.95 -10.75
C MET A 1 15.95 -11.77 -11.63
N THR A 2 14.73 -11.71 -12.13
CA THR A 2 14.30 -10.65 -13.04
C THR A 2 13.74 -9.51 -12.17
N THR A 3 14.53 -8.46 -12.01
CA THR A 3 14.07 -7.15 -11.55
C THR A 3 13.25 -6.55 -12.69
N SER A 4 11.93 -6.72 -12.65
CA SER A 4 11.04 -5.94 -13.52
C SER A 4 10.91 -4.54 -12.93
N ASN A 5 11.77 -3.66 -13.42
CA ASN A 5 11.62 -2.22 -13.35
C ASN A 5 10.56 -1.82 -14.39
N ASP A 6 9.29 -1.85 -13.99
CA ASP A 6 8.24 -0.99 -14.55
C ASP A 6 8.30 0.29 -13.69
N GLY A 7 8.60 1.49 -14.18
CA GLY A 7 8.22 2.03 -15.47
C GLY A 7 7.26 3.22 -15.32
N GLY A 8 7.54 4.16 -14.40
CA GLY A 8 7.01 5.53 -14.43
C GLY A 8 5.88 5.87 -13.45
N ALA A 9 6.22 6.38 -12.26
CA ALA A 9 5.55 7.49 -11.55
C ALA A 9 6.28 7.80 -10.22
N SER A 10 6.69 9.06 -10.05
CA SER A 10 7.07 9.75 -8.80
C SER A 10 8.37 9.35 -8.07
N ASP A 11 9.34 10.27 -8.11
CA ASP A 11 10.60 10.29 -7.35
C ASP A 11 10.40 10.30 -5.81
N ASP A 12 9.14 10.46 -5.34
CA ASP A 12 8.74 10.61 -3.93
C ASP A 12 8.25 9.31 -3.25
N THR A 13 8.51 8.13 -3.81
CA THR A 13 8.05 6.86 -3.20
C THR A 13 9.05 6.32 -2.17
N THR A 14 8.74 6.44 -0.88
CA THR A 14 9.55 5.83 0.20
C THR A 14 9.09 4.40 0.50
N HIS A 15 9.98 3.43 0.35
CA HIS A 15 9.71 2.04 0.71
C HIS A 15 9.91 1.83 2.21
N THR A 16 8.87 1.39 2.90
CA THR A 16 8.90 1.08 4.33
C THR A 16 8.31 -0.30 4.62
N SER A 17 8.87 -0.99 5.60
CA SER A 17 8.33 -2.23 6.14
C SER A 17 7.76 -1.94 7.53
N ILE A 18 6.47 -2.20 7.71
CA ILE A 18 5.78 -2.02 8.99
C ILE A 18 5.27 -3.37 9.50
N GLU A 19 5.34 -3.56 10.81
CA GLU A 19 4.68 -4.67 11.48
C GLU A 19 3.29 -4.22 11.90
N VAL A 20 2.28 -5.02 11.53
CA VAL A 20 0.88 -4.76 11.86
C VAL A 20 0.25 -6.01 12.44
N ASP A 21 -0.81 -5.81 13.22
CA ASP A 21 -1.60 -6.91 13.74
C ASP A 21 -2.17 -7.77 12.61
N ARG A 22 -2.24 -9.08 12.85
CA ARG A 22 -2.70 -10.05 11.85
C ARG A 22 -4.11 -9.77 11.36
N ASP A 23 -5.01 -9.30 12.24
CA ASP A 23 -6.38 -8.97 11.87
C ASP A 23 -6.44 -7.69 11.02
N VAL A 24 -5.63 -6.68 11.34
CA VAL A 24 -5.46 -5.47 10.52
C VAL A 24 -4.94 -5.83 9.13
N TRP A 25 -3.91 -6.67 9.06
CA TRP A 25 -3.37 -7.17 7.79
C TRP A 25 -4.42 -7.91 6.95
N ARG A 26 -5.21 -8.78 7.60
CA ARG A 26 -6.26 -9.54 6.91
C ARG A 26 -7.34 -8.64 6.34
N HIS A 27 -7.76 -7.62 7.09
CA HIS A 27 -8.77 -6.67 6.65
C HIS A 27 -8.26 -5.83 5.47
N LEU A 28 -7.09 -5.20 5.64
CA LEU A 28 -6.46 -4.39 4.61
C LEU A 28 -6.23 -5.16 3.31
N ARG A 29 -5.75 -6.41 3.41
CA ARG A 29 -5.56 -7.28 2.25
C ARG A 29 -6.89 -7.64 1.58
N SER A 30 -7.93 -7.92 2.36
CA SER A 30 -9.26 -8.22 1.82
C SER A 30 -9.80 -7.05 1.00
N ASP A 31 -9.66 -5.84 1.53
CA ASP A 31 -10.17 -4.63 0.89
C ASP A 31 -9.38 -4.29 -0.37
N ALA A 32 -8.05 -4.41 -0.33
CA ALA A 32 -7.20 -4.22 -1.51
C ALA A 32 -7.58 -5.20 -2.64
N VAL A 33 -7.86 -6.47 -2.30
CA VAL A 33 -8.32 -7.47 -3.28
C VAL A 33 -9.70 -7.13 -3.84
N ALA A 34 -10.63 -6.64 -3.00
CA ALA A 34 -11.95 -6.22 -3.44
C ALA A 34 -11.89 -5.04 -4.42
N ASP A 35 -10.95 -4.12 -4.19
CA ASP A 35 -10.72 -2.93 -5.02
C ASP A 35 -9.81 -3.20 -6.24
N GLY A 36 -9.23 -4.40 -6.34
CA GLY A 36 -8.28 -4.76 -7.41
C GLY A 36 -6.93 -4.04 -7.32
N LYS A 37 -6.56 -3.55 -6.13
CA LYS A 37 -5.34 -2.77 -5.85
C LYS A 37 -4.27 -3.59 -5.14
N ASN A 38 -3.03 -3.12 -5.16
CA ASN A 38 -1.99 -3.67 -4.29
C ASN A 38 -2.24 -3.26 -2.84
N VAL A 39 -1.78 -4.09 -1.89
CA VAL A 39 -1.93 -3.82 -0.45
C VAL A 39 -1.21 -2.53 -0.05
N SER A 40 -0.10 -2.18 -0.70
CA SER A 40 0.63 -0.93 -0.46
C SER A 40 -0.17 0.30 -0.89
N GLU A 41 -0.87 0.25 -2.02
CA GLU A 41 -1.74 1.34 -2.49
C GLU A 41 -2.92 1.54 -1.54
N LYS A 42 -3.56 0.44 -1.12
CA LYS A 42 -4.65 0.50 -0.15
C LYS A 42 -4.19 1.00 1.21
N LEU A 43 -2.99 0.62 1.64
CA LEU A 43 -2.39 1.11 2.89
C LEU A 43 -2.16 2.62 2.82
N GLN A 44 -1.64 3.11 1.71
CA GLN A 44 -1.39 4.54 1.51
C GLN A 44 -2.70 5.34 1.61
N GLU A 45 -3.77 4.91 0.93
CA GLU A 45 -5.09 5.55 1.03
C GLU A 45 -5.59 5.66 2.48
N VAL A 46 -5.44 4.58 3.26
CA VAL A 46 -5.85 4.56 4.67
C VAL A 46 -5.00 5.51 5.52
N LEU A 47 -3.69 5.59 5.24
CA LEU A 47 -2.80 6.49 5.96
C LEU A 47 -3.07 7.95 5.60
N GLU A 48 -3.30 8.25 4.33
CA GLU A 48 -3.66 9.59 3.84
C GLU A 48 -4.97 10.06 4.46
N ASP A 49 -6.01 9.22 4.45
CA ASP A 49 -7.31 9.51 5.10
C ASP A 49 -7.16 9.70 6.62
N TYR A 50 -6.38 8.84 7.28
CA TYR A 50 -6.18 8.93 8.74
C TYR A 50 -5.42 10.20 9.17
N TYR A 51 -4.43 10.62 8.38
CA TYR A 51 -3.61 11.80 8.68
C TYR A 51 -4.11 13.08 8.01
N ASP A 52 -5.22 13.03 7.27
CA ASP A 52 -5.78 14.16 6.50
C ASP A 52 -4.72 14.77 5.56
N LEU A 53 -4.02 13.89 4.83
CA LEU A 53 -3.00 14.26 3.85
C LEU A 53 -3.65 14.34 2.46
N ASP A 54 -3.56 15.50 1.82
CA ASP A 54 -4.11 15.83 0.48
C ASP A 54 -3.09 15.56 -0.64
#